data_AF-A0A939HWM3-F1
#
_entry.id   AF-A0A939HWM3-F1
#
_cell.length_a   1.000
_cell.length_b   1.000
_cell.length_c   1.000
_cell.angle_alpha   90.00
_cell.angle_beta   90.00
_cell.angle_gamma   90.00
#
_symmetry.space_group_name_H-M   'P 1'
#
loop_
_entity.id
_entity.type
_entity.pdbx_description
1 polymer ?
#
loop_
_entity_poly.entity_id
_entity_poly.type
_entity_poly.pdbx_seq_one_letter_code
_entity_poly.pdbx_strand_id
1 'polypeptide(L)'
;MEIPNCGLVAGKVEFYSKEPDRPTAIEFYDMIMFMDQKRYIKRDKFGATANMFTFASVFAKVGLFNEKLKSGGDGEWGKRVFAYGYKQIYASDARVKHPARSSLSQLHKKVVRVAGGHYERDRGNMNLGQEILKRLRPPVKFLRWRLSDERLQGNKEKLMFVFVTIFVNYLTAWEMLRLQMGGRAKRS
;
A
#
# COMPACT_ATOMS: atom_id res chain seq x y z
N MET A 1 27.68 -5.23 -3.74
CA MET A 1 27.43 -3.94 -4.42
C MET A 1 27.44 -2.87 -3.36
N GLU A 2 28.39 -1.95 -3.38
CA GLU A 2 28.33 -0.77 -2.52
C GLU A 2 27.53 0.33 -3.22
N ILE A 3 26.57 0.90 -2.49
CA ILE A 3 25.69 1.94 -3.03
C ILE A 3 25.96 3.22 -2.24
N PRO A 4 26.78 4.14 -2.78
CA PRO A 4 27.08 5.38 -2.07
C PRO A 4 25.81 6.21 -1.92
N ASN A 5 25.70 6.90 -0.78
CA ASN A 5 24.55 7.73 -0.41
C ASN A 5 23.20 6.96 -0.39
N CYS A 6 23.22 5.69 0.05
CA CYS A 6 22.00 4.92 0.27
C CYS A 6 21.31 5.37 1.58
N GLY A 7 20.09 5.90 1.46
CA GLY A 7 19.29 6.28 2.62
C GLY A 7 18.31 5.21 3.07
N LEU A 8 17.90 4.30 2.19
CA LEU A 8 16.94 3.26 2.53
C LEU A 8 17.03 2.08 1.55
N VAL A 9 16.92 0.87 2.11
CA VAL A 9 16.78 -0.38 1.37
C VAL A 9 15.42 -0.99 1.70
N ALA A 10 14.64 -1.32 0.68
CA ALA A 10 13.39 -2.07 0.81
C ALA A 10 13.59 -3.48 0.26
N GLY A 11 13.53 -4.48 1.13
CA GLY A 11 13.61 -5.88 0.75
C GLY A 11 12.29 -6.42 0.18
N LYS A 12 12.31 -7.56 -0.51
CA LYS A 12 11.11 -8.24 -1.04
C LYS A 12 10.19 -8.67 0.11
N VAL A 13 8.91 -8.32 0.01
CA VAL A 13 7.83 -8.90 0.83
C VAL A 13 7.10 -9.91 -0.04
N GLU A 14 7.26 -11.19 0.27
CA GLU A 14 6.62 -12.29 -0.44
C GLU A 14 5.37 -12.73 0.30
N PHE A 15 4.21 -12.48 -0.30
CA PHE A 15 2.97 -12.94 0.28
C PHE A 15 2.71 -14.41 -0.03
N TYR A 16 2.08 -15.11 0.91
CA TYR A 16 1.58 -16.46 0.73
C TYR A 16 0.13 -16.58 1.20
N SER A 17 -0.67 -17.41 0.53
CA SER A 17 -2.03 -17.77 0.95
C SER A 17 -2.00 -18.85 2.03
N LYS A 18 -3.11 -18.99 2.77
CA LYS A 18 -3.29 -20.07 3.74
C LYS A 18 -3.24 -21.44 3.09
N GLU A 19 -3.87 -21.57 1.91
CA GLU A 19 -3.81 -22.75 1.03
C GLU A 19 -3.08 -22.35 -0.26
N PRO A 20 -1.81 -22.76 -0.46
CA PRO A 20 -0.98 -22.33 -1.59
C PRO A 20 -1.61 -22.59 -2.97
N ASP A 21 -2.27 -23.74 -3.12
CA ASP A 21 -2.86 -24.17 -4.39
C ASP A 21 -4.29 -23.64 -4.61
N ARG A 22 -4.89 -23.02 -3.58
CA ARG A 22 -6.27 -22.52 -3.60
C ARG A 22 -6.42 -21.16 -2.91
N PRO A 23 -5.72 -20.10 -3.34
CA PRO A 23 -5.90 -18.78 -2.74
C PRO A 23 -7.34 -18.28 -2.92
N THR A 24 -7.87 -17.65 -1.88
CA THR A 24 -9.17 -16.97 -1.96
C THR A 24 -9.06 -15.67 -2.77
N ALA A 25 -10.21 -15.11 -3.20
CA ALA A 25 -10.25 -13.80 -3.88
C ALA A 25 -9.53 -12.70 -3.09
N ILE A 26 -9.67 -12.76 -1.77
CA ILE A 26 -9.16 -11.76 -0.83
C ILE A 26 -7.64 -11.90 -0.73
N GLU A 27 -7.15 -13.13 -0.64
CA GLU A 27 -5.71 -13.39 -0.62
C GLU A 27 -5.07 -13.01 -1.94
N PHE A 28 -5.67 -13.36 -3.09
CA PHE A 28 -5.19 -12.89 -4.39
C PHE A 28 -5.10 -11.38 -4.46
N TYR A 29 -6.16 -10.68 -4.04
CA TYR A 29 -6.17 -9.24 -3.99
C TYR A 29 -5.03 -8.71 -3.09
N ASP A 30 -4.87 -9.26 -1.88
CA ASP A 30 -3.87 -8.79 -0.92
C ASP A 30 -2.44 -9.01 -1.44
N MET A 31 -2.17 -10.20 -1.99
CA MET A 31 -0.90 -10.59 -2.60
C MET A 31 -0.50 -9.67 -3.76
N ILE A 32 -1.46 -9.25 -4.59
CA ILE A 32 -1.20 -8.46 -5.80
C ILE A 32 -1.07 -6.97 -5.47
N MET A 33 -1.84 -6.47 -4.52
CA MET A 33 -2.08 -5.04 -4.37
C MET A 33 -1.16 -4.35 -3.37
N PHE A 34 -0.63 -5.05 -2.37
CA PHE A 34 0.07 -4.43 -1.25
C PHE A 34 1.54 -4.79 -1.16
N MET A 35 2.31 -3.86 -0.57
CA MET A 35 3.74 -4.01 -0.25
C MET A 35 4.60 -4.48 -1.44
N ASP A 36 4.25 -4.03 -2.65
CA ASP A 36 5.10 -4.12 -3.84
C ASP A 36 6.27 -3.13 -3.69
N GLN A 37 7.27 -3.56 -2.92
CA GLN A 37 8.45 -2.76 -2.55
C GLN A 37 9.21 -2.28 -3.78
N LYS A 38 9.30 -3.11 -4.83
CA LYS A 38 9.94 -2.73 -6.09
C LYS A 38 9.22 -1.54 -6.74
N ARG A 39 7.89 -1.58 -6.79
CA ARG A 39 7.08 -0.46 -7.29
C ARG A 39 7.19 0.77 -6.38
N TYR A 40 7.08 0.60 -5.07
CA TYR A 40 7.12 1.72 -4.12
C TYR A 40 8.42 2.49 -4.22
N ILE A 41 9.57 1.81 -4.33
CA ILE A 41 10.87 2.46 -4.53
C ILE A 41 10.93 3.16 -5.89
N LYS A 42 10.56 2.48 -6.98
CA LYS A 42 10.71 3.02 -8.33
C LYS A 42 9.82 4.23 -8.58
N ARG A 43 8.54 4.13 -8.20
CA ARG A 43 7.50 5.11 -8.56
C ARG A 43 7.16 6.06 -7.42
N ASP A 44 7.00 5.53 -6.22
CA ASP A 44 6.37 6.26 -5.12
C ASP A 44 7.39 6.86 -4.13
N LYS A 45 8.67 6.49 -4.28
CA LYS A 45 9.85 6.96 -3.52
C LYS A 45 9.78 6.65 -2.02
N PHE A 46 9.37 5.43 -1.68
CA PHE A 46 9.41 4.93 -0.31
C PHE A 46 9.52 3.39 -0.26
N GLY A 47 9.76 2.85 0.93
CA GLY A 47 9.63 1.42 1.24
C GLY A 47 8.69 1.20 2.43
N ALA A 48 7.86 0.16 2.37
CA ALA A 48 7.03 -0.25 3.49
C ALA A 48 7.88 -0.87 4.60
N THR A 49 7.60 -0.50 5.86
CA THR A 49 8.40 -0.92 7.02
C THR A 49 8.38 -2.43 7.31
N ALA A 50 7.52 -3.19 6.64
CA ALA A 50 7.48 -4.65 6.73
C ALA A 50 8.80 -5.34 6.33
N ASN A 51 9.60 -4.70 5.46
CA ASN A 51 10.94 -5.17 5.12
C ASN A 51 11.78 -4.00 4.62
N MET A 52 12.11 -3.08 5.52
CA MET A 52 12.81 -1.84 5.21
C MET A 52 13.96 -1.63 6.19
N PHE A 53 15.13 -1.30 5.66
CA PHE A 53 16.35 -1.05 6.41
C PHE A 53 16.85 0.36 6.09
N THR A 54 17.43 1.00 7.10
CA THR A 54 18.09 2.30 6.95
C THR A 54 19.18 2.42 8.02
N PHE A 55 20.05 3.43 7.90
CA PHE A 55 21.08 3.72 8.88
C PHE A 55 20.56 4.68 9.95
N ALA A 56 21.05 4.56 11.18
CA ALA A 56 20.75 5.51 12.26
C ALA A 56 21.09 6.96 11.89
N SER A 57 22.17 7.16 11.12
CA SER A 57 22.57 8.47 10.60
C SER A 57 21.54 9.11 9.67
N VAL A 58 20.76 8.30 8.94
CA VAL A 58 19.67 8.81 8.08
C VAL A 58 18.54 9.35 8.94
N PHE A 59 18.17 8.66 10.04
CA PHE A 59 17.21 9.21 11.00
C PHE A 59 17.70 10.51 11.65
N ALA A 60 18.97 10.57 12.04
CA ALA A 60 19.57 11.78 12.61
C ALA A 60 19.49 12.97 11.65
N LYS A 61 19.60 12.74 10.33
CA LYS A 61 19.56 13.81 9.32
C LYS A 61 18.16 14.15 8.81
N VAL A 62 17.32 13.14 8.56
CA VAL A 62 15.99 13.29 7.93
C VAL A 62 14.90 13.54 8.98
N GLY A 63 15.15 13.17 10.24
CA GLY A 63 14.19 13.15 11.33
C GLY A 63 13.43 11.84 11.44
N LEU A 64 12.70 11.66 12.55
CA LEU A 64 11.93 10.44 12.84
C LEU A 64 10.62 10.36 12.04
N PHE A 65 9.91 9.24 12.15
CA PHE A 65 8.55 9.09 11.63
C PHE A 65 7.58 10.09 12.27
N ASN A 66 6.63 10.60 11.49
CA ASN A 66 5.59 11.48 12.02
C ASN A 66 4.56 10.68 12.85
N GLU A 67 4.65 10.79 14.18
CA GLU A 67 3.78 10.10 15.14
C GLU A 67 2.29 10.50 15.05
N LYS A 68 2.00 11.67 14.45
CA LYS A 68 0.62 12.13 14.25
C LYS A 68 -0.09 11.35 13.15
N LEU A 69 0.64 10.66 12.27
CA LEU A 69 0.05 9.86 11.21
C LEU A 69 -0.44 8.51 11.74
N LYS A 70 -1.73 8.23 11.54
CA LYS A 70 -2.32 6.91 11.87
C LYS A 70 -1.99 5.83 10.83
N SER A 71 -1.59 6.23 9.62
CA SER A 71 -1.20 5.32 8.54
C SER A 71 -0.32 6.07 7.53
N GLY A 72 0.51 5.34 6.79
CA GLY A 72 1.33 5.90 5.73
C GLY A 72 2.58 6.66 6.21
N GLY A 73 2.99 6.45 7.46
CA GLY A 73 4.22 7.05 8.00
C GLY A 73 5.47 6.57 7.26
N ASP A 74 5.47 5.33 6.79
CA ASP A 74 6.48 4.77 5.88
C ASP A 74 6.57 5.53 4.55
N GLY A 75 5.41 5.82 3.93
CA GLY A 75 5.32 6.60 2.71
C GLY A 75 5.74 8.06 2.89
N GLU A 76 5.36 8.69 4.00
CA GLU A 76 5.76 10.05 4.33
C GLU A 76 7.27 10.15 4.59
N TRP A 77 7.80 9.33 5.50
CA TRP A 77 9.21 9.35 5.86
C TRP A 77 10.10 8.94 4.70
N GLY A 78 9.73 7.91 3.93
CA GLY A 78 10.47 7.52 2.74
C GLY A 78 10.58 8.64 1.72
N LYS A 79 9.49 9.37 1.45
CA LYS A 79 9.54 10.54 0.55
C LYS A 79 10.44 11.65 1.09
N ARG A 80 10.48 11.88 2.41
CA ARG A 80 11.47 12.78 3.00
C ARG A 80 12.89 12.27 2.77
N VAL A 81 13.19 11.00 3.01
CA VAL A 81 14.52 10.43 2.72
C VAL A 81 14.93 10.71 1.26
N PHE A 82 14.03 10.50 0.31
CA PHE A 82 14.28 10.82 -1.10
C PHE A 82 14.51 12.32 -1.32
N ALA A 83 13.70 13.19 -0.71
CA ALA A 83 13.83 14.66 -0.82
C ALA A 83 15.15 15.19 -0.23
N TYR A 84 15.73 14.49 0.76
CA TYR A 84 17.07 14.78 1.29
C TYR A 84 18.22 14.34 0.35
N GLY A 85 17.90 13.83 -0.84
CA GLY A 85 18.87 13.46 -1.87
C GLY A 85 19.44 12.04 -1.72
N TYR A 86 18.93 11.24 -0.79
CA TYR A 86 19.37 9.86 -0.62
C TYR A 86 18.86 8.93 -1.73
N LYS A 87 19.69 7.96 -2.10
CA LYS A 87 19.27 6.84 -2.96
C LYS A 87 18.41 5.87 -2.15
N GLN A 88 17.40 5.32 -2.82
CA GLN A 88 16.52 4.29 -2.28
C GLN A 88 16.62 3.05 -3.14
N ILE A 89 16.82 1.89 -2.53
CA ILE A 89 17.17 0.66 -3.22
C ILE A 89 16.15 -0.42 -2.93
N TYR A 90 15.80 -1.19 -3.95
CA TYR A 90 15.03 -2.43 -3.79
C TYR A 90 15.99 -3.62 -3.80
N ALA A 91 15.92 -4.47 -2.78
CA ALA A 91 16.72 -5.68 -2.62
C ALA A 91 15.84 -6.93 -2.75
N SER A 92 15.92 -7.64 -3.89
CA SER A 92 15.08 -8.82 -4.14
C SER A 92 15.51 -10.07 -3.38
N ASP A 93 16.78 -10.12 -2.99
CA ASP A 93 17.46 -11.15 -2.21
C ASP A 93 17.12 -11.06 -0.72
N ALA A 94 17.04 -9.84 -0.17
CA ALA A 94 16.54 -9.61 1.20
C ALA A 94 15.03 -9.84 1.27
N ARG A 95 14.61 -11.05 1.66
CA ARG A 95 13.20 -11.48 1.58
C ARG A 95 12.60 -11.85 2.93
N VAL A 96 11.36 -11.41 3.13
CA VAL A 96 10.48 -11.90 4.21
C VAL A 96 9.20 -12.47 3.64
N LYS A 97 8.60 -13.43 4.35
CA LYS A 97 7.27 -13.98 4.02
C LYS A 97 6.20 -13.29 4.87
N HIS A 98 5.08 -12.92 4.24
CA HIS A 98 3.95 -12.30 4.92
C HIS A 98 2.64 -13.05 4.57
N PRO A 99 1.83 -13.50 5.55
CA PRO A 99 0.56 -14.14 5.22
C PRO A 99 -0.38 -13.13 4.56
N ALA A 100 -1.04 -13.53 3.47
CA ALA A 100 -2.10 -12.74 2.89
C ALA A 100 -3.30 -12.67 3.85
N ARG A 101 -3.97 -11.52 3.88
CA ARG A 101 -5.25 -11.39 4.59
C ARG A 101 -6.25 -12.35 3.97
N SER A 102 -6.86 -13.18 4.80
CA SER A 102 -7.75 -14.26 4.35
C SER A 102 -9.24 -13.95 4.50
N SER A 103 -9.60 -12.82 5.12
CA SER A 103 -11.01 -12.48 5.37
C SER A 103 -11.38 -11.04 5.00
N LEU A 104 -12.67 -10.85 4.68
CA LEU A 104 -13.23 -9.53 4.36
C LEU A 104 -13.08 -8.58 5.55
N SER A 105 -13.21 -9.08 6.78
CA SER A 105 -13.02 -8.26 7.99
C SER A 105 -11.60 -7.72 8.10
N GLN A 106 -10.58 -8.54 7.84
CA GLN A 106 -9.18 -8.10 7.83
C GLN A 106 -8.91 -7.09 6.72
N LEU A 107 -9.41 -7.36 5.50
CA LEU A 107 -9.28 -6.43 4.38
C LEU A 107 -9.99 -5.11 4.66
N HIS A 108 -11.21 -5.15 5.20
CA HIS A 108 -11.99 -3.98 5.57
C HIS A 108 -11.25 -3.11 6.59
N LYS A 109 -10.75 -3.70 7.68
CA LYS A 109 -9.94 -2.99 8.69
C LYS A 109 -8.74 -2.28 8.06
N LYS A 110 -8.03 -2.95 7.13
CA LYS A 110 -6.91 -2.37 6.39
C LYS A 110 -7.34 -1.21 5.52
N VAL A 111 -8.41 -1.36 4.74
CA VAL A 111 -8.91 -0.34 3.81
C VAL A 111 -9.34 0.91 4.58
N VAL A 112 -10.17 0.75 5.62
CA VAL A 112 -10.66 1.85 6.46
C VAL A 112 -9.51 2.63 7.09
N ARG A 113 -8.51 1.92 7.63
CA ARG A 113 -7.32 2.55 8.21
C ARG A 113 -6.52 3.36 7.20
N VAL A 114 -6.28 2.81 6.01
CA VAL A 114 -5.50 3.50 4.97
C VAL A 114 -6.26 4.70 4.43
N ALA A 115 -7.57 4.55 4.17
CA ALA A 115 -8.44 5.63 3.74
C ALA A 115 -8.46 6.77 4.76
N GLY A 116 -8.63 6.45 6.05
CA GLY A 116 -8.60 7.42 7.12
C GLY A 116 -7.27 8.15 7.26
N GLY A 117 -6.14 7.44 7.14
CA GLY A 117 -4.83 8.05 7.18
C GLY A 117 -4.56 8.99 5.99
N HIS A 118 -4.98 8.62 4.78
CA HIS A 118 -4.90 9.51 3.62
C HIS A 118 -5.80 10.73 3.79
N TYR A 119 -7.04 10.54 4.26
CA TYR A 119 -7.97 11.63 4.52
C TYR A 119 -7.41 12.63 5.53
N GLU A 120 -6.85 12.18 6.65
CA GLU A 120 -6.26 13.04 7.67
C GLU A 120 -5.01 13.77 7.15
N ARG A 121 -4.15 13.08 6.38
CA ARG A 121 -2.92 13.66 5.81
C ARG A 121 -3.23 14.74 4.78
N ASP A 122 -4.20 14.51 3.92
CA ASP A 122 -4.51 15.35 2.77
C ASP A 122 -5.67 16.34 3.07
N ARG A 123 -6.09 16.42 4.35
CA ARG A 123 -7.17 17.29 4.82
C ARG A 123 -6.82 18.77 4.55
N GLY A 124 -7.66 19.45 3.77
CA GLY A 124 -7.49 20.86 3.40
C GLY A 124 -6.83 21.11 2.04
N ASN A 125 -6.10 20.14 1.47
CA ASN A 125 -5.46 20.24 0.15
C ASN A 125 -6.12 19.37 -0.93
N MET A 126 -7.10 18.54 -0.55
CA MET A 126 -7.72 17.55 -1.43
C MET A 126 -9.11 17.98 -1.87
N ASN A 127 -9.38 17.93 -3.18
CA ASN A 127 -10.74 17.99 -3.69
C ASN A 127 -11.42 16.62 -3.45
N LEU A 128 -12.00 16.49 -2.26
CA LEU A 128 -12.54 15.23 -1.75
C LEU A 128 -13.62 14.63 -2.66
N GLY A 129 -14.47 15.47 -3.26
CA GLY A 129 -15.48 15.04 -4.23
C GLY A 129 -14.86 14.42 -5.48
N GLN A 130 -13.77 15.00 -6.00
CA GLN A 130 -13.05 14.42 -7.13
C GLN A 130 -12.39 13.08 -6.76
N GLU A 131 -11.83 12.94 -5.56
CA GLU A 131 -11.21 11.68 -5.14
C GLU A 131 -12.23 10.56 -4.90
N ILE A 132 -13.42 10.90 -4.37
CA ILE A 132 -14.53 9.96 -4.28
C ILE A 132 -14.98 9.54 -5.69
N LEU A 133 -15.19 10.50 -6.60
CA LEU A 133 -15.63 10.22 -7.96
C LEU A 133 -14.62 9.35 -8.73
N LYS A 134 -13.31 9.61 -8.57
CA LYS A 134 -12.26 8.78 -9.16
C LYS A 134 -12.30 7.34 -8.66
N ARG A 135 -12.65 7.11 -7.38
CA ARG A 135 -12.77 5.77 -6.80
C ARG A 135 -14.03 5.03 -7.22
N LEU A 136 -15.14 5.76 -7.43
CA LEU A 136 -16.38 5.19 -7.95
C LEU A 136 -16.23 4.75 -9.42
N ARG A 137 -15.35 5.40 -10.19
CA ARG A 137 -15.04 4.96 -11.55
C ARG A 137 -14.12 3.73 -11.53
N PRO A 138 -14.47 2.63 -12.23
CA PRO A 138 -13.62 1.45 -12.26
C PRO A 138 -12.27 1.81 -12.88
N PRO A 139 -11.13 1.45 -12.25
CA PRO A 139 -9.82 1.89 -12.73
C PRO A 139 -9.34 0.98 -13.87
N VAL A 140 -9.98 1.07 -15.04
CA VAL A 140 -9.85 0.12 -16.16
C VAL A 140 -8.40 -0.10 -16.60
N LYS A 141 -7.59 0.95 -16.73
CA LYS A 141 -6.17 0.83 -17.10
C LYS A 141 -5.35 0.10 -16.03
N PHE A 142 -5.63 0.39 -14.77
CA PHE A 142 -4.98 -0.27 -13.64
C PHE A 142 -5.39 -1.73 -13.52
N LEU A 143 -6.69 -2.02 -13.68
CA LEU A 143 -7.22 -3.38 -13.72
C LEU A 143 -6.60 -4.17 -14.86
N ARG A 144 -6.55 -3.62 -16.08
CA ARG A 144 -5.92 -4.30 -17.24
C ARG A 144 -4.47 -4.69 -16.97
N TRP A 145 -3.68 -3.80 -16.36
CA TRP A 145 -2.30 -4.08 -15.99
C TRP A 145 -2.16 -5.09 -14.83
N ARG A 146 -3.09 -5.09 -13.86
CA ARG A 146 -3.08 -6.06 -12.76
C ARG A 146 -3.64 -7.42 -13.15
N LEU A 147 -4.54 -7.48 -14.13
CA LEU A 147 -5.10 -8.74 -14.66
C LEU A 147 -4.10 -9.53 -15.50
N SER A 148 -2.98 -8.92 -15.91
CA SER A 148 -1.85 -9.61 -16.52
C SER A 148 -0.81 -10.12 -15.51
N ASP A 149 -1.10 -10.07 -14.20
CA ASP A 149 -0.23 -10.65 -13.18
C ASP A 149 -0.24 -12.18 -13.30
N GLU A 150 0.96 -12.79 -13.31
CA GLU A 150 1.16 -14.23 -13.52
C GLU A 150 0.44 -15.11 -12.48
N ARG A 151 0.09 -14.55 -11.33
CA ARG A 151 -0.68 -15.24 -10.28
C ARG A 151 -2.15 -15.41 -10.64
N LEU A 152 -2.68 -14.63 -11.60
CA LEU A 152 -4.06 -14.73 -12.07
C LEU A 152 -4.13 -15.56 -13.34
N GLN A 153 -4.06 -16.89 -13.21
CA GLN A 153 -3.98 -17.79 -14.35
C GLN A 153 -5.35 -18.06 -15.00
N GLY A 154 -6.43 -18.18 -14.23
CA GLY A 154 -7.77 -18.49 -14.75
C GLY A 154 -8.74 -17.30 -14.79
N ASN A 155 -9.83 -17.49 -15.54
CA ASN A 155 -10.87 -16.46 -15.72
C ASN A 155 -11.66 -16.22 -14.43
N LYS A 156 -11.81 -17.24 -13.59
CA LYS A 156 -12.51 -17.15 -12.30
C LYS A 156 -11.73 -16.27 -11.32
N GLU A 157 -10.41 -16.48 -11.20
CA GLU A 157 -9.53 -15.68 -10.34
C GLU A 157 -9.52 -14.22 -10.78
N LYS A 158 -9.45 -13.97 -12.10
CA LYS A 158 -9.54 -12.62 -12.68
C LYS A 158 -10.86 -11.93 -12.33
N LEU A 159 -11.99 -12.62 -12.50
CA LEU A 159 -13.30 -12.08 -12.15
C LEU A 159 -13.42 -11.79 -10.65
N MET A 160 -12.97 -12.72 -9.80
CA MET A 160 -12.94 -12.55 -8.35
C MET A 160 -12.05 -11.37 -7.92
N PHE A 161 -10.88 -11.21 -8.53
CA PHE A 161 -9.98 -10.08 -8.28
C PHE A 161 -10.62 -8.74 -8.66
N VAL A 162 -11.33 -8.67 -9.81
CA VAL A 162 -12.08 -7.48 -10.21
C VAL A 162 -13.17 -7.16 -9.20
N PHE A 163 -13.95 -8.16 -8.77
CA PHE A 163 -15.00 -7.97 -7.78
C PHE A 163 -14.46 -7.42 -6.45
N VAL A 164 -13.38 -8.02 -5.90
CA VAL A 164 -12.74 -7.52 -4.67
C VAL A 164 -12.17 -6.12 -4.87
N THR A 165 -11.60 -5.82 -6.03
CA THR A 165 -11.10 -4.47 -6.34
C THR A 165 -12.22 -3.43 -6.33
N ILE A 166 -13.36 -3.74 -6.96
CA ILE A 166 -14.54 -2.89 -6.95
C ILE A 166 -15.03 -2.70 -5.51
N PHE A 167 -15.19 -3.79 -4.75
CA PHE A 167 -15.58 -3.74 -3.35
C PHE A 167 -14.68 -2.82 -2.51
N VAL A 168 -13.35 -2.94 -2.65
CA VAL A 168 -12.39 -2.09 -1.93
C VAL A 168 -12.52 -0.62 -2.33
N ASN A 169 -12.75 -0.33 -3.60
CA ASN A 169 -12.93 1.05 -4.08
C ASN A 169 -14.19 1.69 -3.48
N TYR A 170 -15.32 0.97 -3.49
CA TYR A 170 -16.56 1.43 -2.87
C TYR A 170 -16.41 1.59 -1.36
N LEU A 171 -15.79 0.63 -0.68
CA LEU A 171 -15.52 0.74 0.75
C LEU A 171 -14.63 1.94 1.09
N THR A 172 -13.63 2.23 0.26
CA THR A 172 -12.78 3.40 0.44
C THR A 172 -13.56 4.70 0.24
N ALA A 173 -14.38 4.78 -0.80
CA ALA A 173 -15.23 5.94 -1.07
C ALA A 173 -16.23 6.17 0.07
N TRP A 174 -16.85 5.11 0.58
CA TRP A 174 -17.75 5.16 1.72
C TRP A 174 -17.05 5.66 2.99
N GLU A 175 -15.86 5.13 3.29
CA GLU A 175 -15.08 5.60 4.44
C GLU A 175 -14.72 7.09 4.31
N MET A 176 -14.33 7.54 3.12
CA MET A 176 -14.04 8.97 2.88
C MET A 176 -15.29 9.85 3.10
N LEU A 177 -16.46 9.42 2.63
CA LEU A 177 -17.74 10.10 2.90
C LEU A 177 -18.07 10.14 4.40
N ARG A 178 -17.91 9.01 5.10
CA ARG A 178 -18.13 8.92 6.55
C ARG A 178 -17.25 9.90 7.32
N LEU A 179 -15.99 10.04 6.93
CA LEU A 179 -15.04 10.98 7.55
C LEU A 179 -15.37 12.44 7.21
N GLN A 180 -15.92 12.70 6.02
CA GLN A 180 -16.43 14.02 5.64
C GLN A 180 -17.62 14.45 6.52
N MET A 181 -18.52 13.52 6.82
CA MET A 181 -19.68 13.73 7.69
C MET A 181 -19.34 13.77 9.19
N GLY A 182 -18.07 14.00 9.55
CA GLY A 182 -17.62 14.13 10.95
C GLY A 182 -17.17 12.83 11.62
N GLY A 183 -17.11 11.73 10.89
CA GLY A 183 -16.54 10.47 11.39
C GLY A 183 -15.05 10.62 11.76
N ARG A 184 -14.61 9.89 12.79
CA ARG A 184 -13.19 9.83 13.18
C ARG A 184 -12.48 8.66 12.49
N ALA A 185 -11.24 8.88 12.05
CA ALA A 185 -10.42 7.81 11.48
C ALA A 185 -9.99 6.82 12.58
N LYS A 186 -10.14 5.53 12.29
CA LYS A 186 -9.82 4.44 13.21
C LYS A 186 -8.30 4.17 13.24
N ARG A 187 -7.74 3.91 14.42
CA ARG A 187 -6.41 3.27 14.59
C ARG A 187 -6.57 1.74 14.60
N SER A 188 -5.47 1.02 14.35
CA SER A 188 -5.42 -0.45 14.46
C SER A 188 -5.56 -0.87 15.92
#